data_AF-A0A952C302-F1
#
_entry.id   AF-A0A952C302-F1
#
_cell.length_a   1.000
_cell.length_b   1.000
_cell.length_c   1.000
_cell.angle_alpha   90.00
_cell.angle_beta   90.00
_cell.angle_gamma   90.00
#
_symmetry.space_group_name_H-M   'P 1'
#
loop_
_entity.id
_entity.type
_entity.pdbx_description
1 polymer ?
#
loop_
_entity_poly.entity_id
_entity_poly.type
_entity_poly.pdbx_seq_one_letter_code
_entity_poly.pdbx_strand_id
1 'polypeptide(L)' 'EESVEAVLLSTDEADIFGVPSGSPALLSRRITRDVNDMAIEVSMSLYRGDLYRMALIRRR' A
#
# COMPACT_ATOMS: atom_id res chain seq x y z
N GLU A 1 2.94 -11.30 -6.58
CA GLU A 1 2.58 -11.45 -5.15
C GLU A 1 2.14 -10.11 -4.61
N GLU A 2 1.13 -10.05 -3.75
CA GLU A 2 0.63 -8.80 -3.18
C GLU A 2 0.18 -8.98 -1.72
N SER A 3 0.54 -8.03 -0.86
CA SER A 3 0.05 -7.93 0.53
C SER A 3 -0.49 -6.53 0.80
N VAL A 4 -1.44 -6.46 1.74
CA VAL A 4 -2.02 -5.20 2.23
C VAL A 4 -2.05 -5.24 3.76
N GLU A 5 -1.50 -4.21 4.39
CA GLU A 5 -1.39 -4.07 5.84
C GLU A 5 -1.98 -2.74 6.30
N ALA A 6 -2.69 -2.74 7.43
CA ALA A 6 -3.10 -1.51 8.10
C ALA A 6 -1.93 -0.97 8.94
N VAL A 7 -1.58 0.29 8.74
CA VAL A 7 -0.42 0.94 9.39
C VAL A 7 -0.80 2.33 9.90
N LEU A 8 0.03 2.87 10.79
CA LEU A 8 0.00 4.29 11.16
C LEU A 8 1.17 4.98 10.47
N LEU A 9 0.93 6.13 9.85
CA LEU A 9 1.98 6.90 9.20
C LEU A 9 3.01 7.39 10.22
N SER A 10 4.30 7.29 9.89
CA SER A 10 5.34 8.03 10.58
C SER A 10 5.17 9.54 10.39
N THR A 11 5.91 10.35 11.13
CA THR A 11 5.88 11.81 11.00
C THR A 11 6.25 12.25 9.59
N ASP A 12 7.35 11.74 9.03
CA ASP A 12 7.82 12.14 7.70
C ASP A 12 6.82 11.75 6.58
N GLU A 13 6.20 10.57 6.68
CA GLU A 13 5.18 10.15 5.72
C GLU A 13 3.90 11.00 5.84
N ALA A 14 3.49 11.30 7.08
CA ALA A 14 2.31 12.13 7.36
C ALA A 14 2.49 13.58 6.84
N ASP A 15 3.71 14.12 6.96
CA ASP A 15 4.05 15.45 6.46
C ASP A 15 3.94 15.52 4.93
N ILE A 16 4.40 14.49 4.20
CA ILE A 16 4.22 14.39 2.74
C ILE A 16 2.73 14.39 2.36
N PHE A 17 1.90 13.70 3.15
CA PHE A 17 0.46 13.61 2.92
C PHE A 17 -0.34 14.82 3.42
N GLY A 18 0.26 15.72 4.19
CA GLY A 18 -0.40 16.86 4.82
C GLY A 18 -1.44 16.45 5.87
N VAL A 19 -1.18 15.39 6.64
CA VAL A 19 -2.07 14.87 7.68
C VAL A 19 -1.33 14.75 9.02
N PRO A 20 -2.02 14.61 10.16
CA PRO A 20 -1.35 14.41 11.44
C PRO A 20 -0.49 13.14 11.47
N SER A 21 0.66 13.18 12.16
CA SER A 21 1.47 11.99 12.45
C SER A 21 0.64 10.91 13.14
N GLY A 22 0.86 9.65 12.76
CA GLY A 22 0.05 8.52 13.21
C GLY A 22 -1.32 8.38 12.53
N SER A 23 -1.62 9.17 11.49
CA SER A 23 -2.86 8.97 10.73
C SER A 23 -2.91 7.56 10.11
N PRO A 24 -4.09 6.88 10.09
CA PRO A 24 -4.21 5.55 9.52
C PRO A 24 -3.96 5.52 8.00
N ALA A 25 -3.28 4.48 7.54
CA ALA A 25 -3.02 4.23 6.12
C ALA A 25 -3.05 2.73 5.80
N LEU A 26 -3.09 2.43 4.50
CA LEU A 26 -2.93 1.09 3.95
C LEU A 26 -1.58 1.01 3.25
N LEU A 27 -0.71 0.09 3.70
CA LEU A 27 0.53 -0.25 3.03
C LEU A 27 0.26 -1.43 2.09
N SER A 28 0.38 -1.20 0.78
CA SER A 28 0.38 -2.25 -0.23
C SER A 28 1.81 -2.55 -0.65
N ARG A 29 2.17 -3.83 -0.66
CA ARG A 29 3.42 -4.32 -1.25
C ARG A 29 3.10 -5.23 -2.42
N ARG A 30 3.73 -5.00 -3.57
CA ARG A 30 3.51 -5.79 -4.78
C ARG A 30 4.84 -6.17 -5.44
N ILE A 31 4.93 -7.44 -5.83
CA ILE A 31 5.98 -7.95 -6.73
C ILE A 31 5.32 -8.31 -8.06
N THR A 32 5.68 -7.57 -9.10
CA THR A 32 5.26 -7.80 -10.49
C THR A 32 6.31 -8.66 -11.18
N ARG A 33 5.88 -9.73 -11.85
CA ARG A 33 6.75 -10.67 -12.57
C ARG A 33 6.37 -10.71 -14.04
N ASP A 34 7.36 -10.97 -14.90
CA ASP A 34 7.14 -11.17 -16.33
C ASP A 34 6.63 -12.59 -16.64
N VAL A 35 6.52 -12.91 -17.94
CA VAL A 35 6.04 -14.22 -18.43
C VAL A 35 6.97 -15.39 -18.08
N ASN A 36 8.21 -15.11 -17.70
CA ASN A 36 9.22 -16.10 -17.31
C ASN A 36 9.38 -16.18 -15.77
N ASP A 37 8.44 -15.61 -15.01
CA ASP A 37 8.44 -15.51 -13.55
C ASP A 37 9.59 -14.65 -12.96
N MET A 38 10.25 -13.85 -13.80
CA MET A 38 11.29 -12.94 -13.34
C MET A 38 10.67 -11.67 -12.75
N ALA A 39 11.11 -11.26 -11.56
CA ALA A 39 10.63 -10.03 -10.93
C ALA A 39 11.10 -8.81 -11.73
N ILE A 40 10.15 -8.00 -12.18
CA ILE A 40 10.40 -6.78 -12.97
C ILE A 40 10.12 -5.50 -12.18
N GLU A 41 9.34 -5.60 -11.10
CA GLU A 41 9.02 -4.47 -10.23
C GLU A 41 8.77 -4.97 -8.81
N VAL A 42 9.31 -4.25 -7.83
CA VAL A 42 8.92 -4.36 -6.43
C VAL A 42 8.48 -2.98 -5.98
N SER A 43 7.21 -2.85 -5.60
CA SER A 43 6.63 -1.57 -5.18
C SER A 43 6.04 -1.65 -3.78
N MET A 44 6.18 -0.52 -3.08
CA MET A 44 5.56 -0.25 -1.79
C MET A 44 4.77 1.04 -1.94
N SER A 45 3.49 1.02 -1.58
CA SER A 45 2.60 2.17 -1.74
C SER A 45 1.79 2.38 -0.46
N LEU A 46 1.77 3.63 0.00
CA LEU A 46 0.94 4.06 1.12
C LEU A 46 -0.29 4.79 0.59
N TYR A 47 -1.47 4.36 1.05
CA TYR A 47 -2.74 5.00 0.75
C TYR A 47 -3.34 5.56 2.02
N ARG A 48 -3.72 6.84 1.99
CA ARG A 48 -4.43 7.51 3.06
C ARG A 48 -5.73 6.79 3.42
N GLY A 49 -5.86 6.34 4.66
CA GLY A 49 -7.02 5.56 5.13
C GLY A 49 -8.31 6.37 5.25
N ASP A 50 -8.21 7.69 5.29
CA ASP A 50 -9.35 8.61 5.31
C ASP A 50 -9.93 8.91 3.91
N LEU A 51 -9.16 8.63 2.84
CA LEU A 51 -9.57 8.88 1.46
C LEU A 51 -9.77 7.61 0.63
N TYR A 52 -9.05 6.54 0.95
CA TYR A 52 -9.04 5.33 0.14
C TYR A 52 -9.65 4.13 0.88
N ARG A 53 -10.30 3.27 0.10
CA ARG A 53 -10.75 1.95 0.51
C ARG A 53 -10.23 0.93 -0.49
N MET A 54 -9.65 -0.17 0.00
CA MET A 54 -9.31 -1.32 -0.85
C MET A 54 -10.45 -2.35 -0.80
N ALA A 55 -10.89 -2.82 -1.97
CA ALA A 55 -11.90 -3.85 -2.11
C ALA A 55 -11.29 -5.08 -2.78
N LEU A 56 -11.40 -6.24 -2.11
CA LEU A 56 -10.96 -7.52 -2.65
C LEU A 56 -12.18 -8.32 -3.08
N ILE A 57 -12.23 -8.68 -4.37
CA ILE A 57 -13.29 -9.55 -4.90
C ILE A 57 -12.70 -10.93 -5.12
N ARG A 58 -13.13 -11.91 -4.30
CA ARG A 58 -12.81 -13.32 -4.51
C ARG A 58 -13.92 -13.99 -5.32
N ARG A 59 -13.59 -14.49 -6.51
CA ARG A 59 -14.48 -15.37 -7.27
C ARG A 59 -14.24 -16.82 -6.84
N ARG A 60 -15.33 -17.59 -6.72
CA ARG A 60 -15.27 -19.03 -6.46
C ARG A 60 -14.83 -19.77 -7.72
#